data_AF-A0A4S5DFT7-F1
#
_entry.id   AF-A0A4S5DFT7-F1
#
_cell.length_a   1.000
_cell.length_b   1.000
_cell.length_c   1.000
_cell.angle_alpha   90.00
_cell.angle_beta   90.00
_cell.angle_gamma   90.00
#
_symmetry.space_group_name_H-M   'P 1'
#
loop_
_entity.id
_entity.type
_entity.pdbx_description
1 polymer ?
#
loop_
_entity_poly.entity_id
_entity_poly.type
_entity_poly.pdbx_seq_one_letter_code
_entity_poly.pdbx_strand_id
1 'polypeptide(L)'
;VAGIGVHCCAPDVPLAALRGAGMDFVGLDAALLTWAQDDAVGELVEAGVRIIAGLVATGGGVPNLSDVRRTVEPVTALWSRLGFRPEQLGEVVAVAPACGLAGFGFDEARAVLRHCRRAGRALVDAPA
;
A
#
# COMPACT_ATOMS: atom_id res chain seq x y z
N VAL A 1 -3.44 6.34 20.00
CA VAL A 1 -2.07 6.85 19.76
C VAL A 1 -1.76 6.71 18.29
N ALA A 2 -1.26 7.77 17.64
CA ALA A 2 -0.77 7.66 16.26
C ALA A 2 0.53 6.86 16.29
N GLY A 3 0.65 5.85 15.42
CA GLY A 3 1.87 5.04 15.32
C GLY A 3 3.01 5.80 14.66
N ILE A 4 4.23 5.29 14.84
CA ILE A 4 5.44 5.74 14.16
C ILE A 4 5.56 4.96 12.86
N GLY A 5 5.79 5.65 11.75
CA GLY A 5 5.98 4.98 10.47
C GLY A 5 6.87 5.73 9.51
N VAL A 6 7.28 5.02 8.47
CA VAL A 6 8.14 5.51 7.39
C VAL A 6 7.43 5.34 6.06
N HIS A 7 7.73 6.23 5.12
CA HIS A 7 7.33 6.08 3.73
C HIS A 7 8.57 6.00 2.83
N CYS A 8 8.57 5.06 1.89
CA CYS A 8 9.55 4.97 0.82
C CYS A 8 8.86 4.54 -0.48
N CYS A 9 8.93 5.38 -1.51
CA CYS A 9 8.45 5.08 -2.86
C CYS A 9 9.60 4.71 -3.82
N ALA A 10 10.76 4.37 -3.28
CA ALA A 10 11.91 3.90 -4.05
C ALA A 10 11.97 2.35 -4.00
N PRO A 11 12.62 1.70 -4.98
CA PRO A 11 12.81 0.25 -4.96
C PRO A 11 13.76 -0.17 -3.82
N ASP A 12 13.85 -1.49 -3.58
CA ASP A 12 14.83 -2.11 -2.67
C ASP A 12 14.79 -1.60 -1.22
N VAL A 13 13.59 -1.29 -0.72
CA VAL A 13 13.38 -0.84 0.66
C VAL A 13 13.89 -1.90 1.65
N PRO A 14 14.72 -1.53 2.65
CA PRO A 14 15.30 -2.48 3.61
C PRO A 14 14.28 -2.88 4.70
N LEU A 15 13.28 -3.68 4.33
CA LEU A 15 12.13 -4.05 5.17
C LEU A 15 12.52 -4.66 6.52
N ALA A 16 13.51 -5.55 6.54
CA ALA A 16 14.00 -6.16 7.78
C ALA A 16 14.63 -5.13 8.75
N ALA A 17 15.35 -4.13 8.21
CA ALA A 17 15.91 -3.06 9.04
C ALA A 17 14.80 -2.17 9.62
N LEU A 18 13.77 -1.87 8.82
CA LEU A 18 12.60 -1.10 9.29
C LEU A 18 11.81 -1.84 10.37
N ARG A 19 11.68 -3.17 10.25
CA ARG A 19 11.13 -4.04 11.31
C ARG A 19 11.95 -3.91 12.60
N GLY A 20 13.28 -4.03 12.49
CA GLY A 20 14.20 -3.89 13.63
C GLY A 20 14.19 -2.50 14.27
N ALA A 21 13.81 -1.46 13.51
CA ALA A 21 13.67 -0.09 14.01
C ALA A 21 12.36 0.17 14.76
N GLY A 22 11.45 -0.81 14.86
CA GLY A 22 10.22 -0.71 15.65
C GLY A 22 9.14 0.16 15.01
N MET A 23 9.03 0.17 13.67
CA MET A 23 7.97 0.89 12.97
C MET A 23 6.61 0.23 13.20
N ASP A 24 5.57 1.02 13.50
CA ASP A 24 4.19 0.55 13.61
C ASP A 24 3.53 0.33 12.23
N PHE A 25 4.05 1.03 11.21
CA PHE A 25 3.63 0.87 9.82
C PHE A 25 4.71 1.33 8.82
N VAL A 26 4.63 0.78 7.61
CA VAL A 26 5.48 1.17 6.47
C VAL A 26 4.61 1.55 5.27
N GLY A 27 4.94 2.66 4.61
CA GLY A 27 4.29 3.10 3.38
C GLY A 27 5.18 2.81 2.17
N LEU A 28 4.73 1.93 1.28
CA LEU A 28 5.54 1.41 0.18
C LEU A 28 4.83 1.65 -1.15
N ASP A 29 5.58 1.98 -2.20
CA ASP A 29 5.03 1.86 -3.57
C ASP A 29 4.89 0.38 -3.91
N ALA A 30 3.66 -0.11 -3.97
CA ALA A 30 3.38 -1.52 -4.21
C ALA A 30 3.72 -1.96 -5.64
N ALA A 31 3.85 -1.03 -6.59
CA ALA A 31 4.30 -1.34 -7.94
C ALA A 31 5.81 -1.66 -8.02
N LEU A 32 6.57 -1.30 -6.99
CA LEU A 32 8.01 -1.56 -6.89
C LEU A 32 8.34 -2.80 -6.04
N LEU A 33 7.33 -3.44 -5.43
CA LEU A 33 7.51 -4.68 -4.71
C LEU A 33 7.73 -5.84 -5.68
N THR A 34 8.79 -6.60 -5.43
CA THR A 34 9.15 -7.78 -6.21
C THR A 34 8.97 -9.04 -5.38
N TRP A 35 8.95 -10.21 -6.03
CA TRP A 35 8.83 -11.50 -5.35
C TRP A 35 10.00 -11.77 -4.40
N ALA A 36 11.17 -11.16 -4.64
CA ALA A 36 12.32 -11.26 -3.74
C ALA A 36 12.08 -10.59 -2.38
N GLN A 37 11.05 -9.74 -2.26
CA GLN A 37 10.69 -9.05 -1.03
C GLN A 37 9.46 -9.69 -0.34
N ASP A 38 8.81 -10.69 -0.95
CA ASP A 38 7.58 -11.29 -0.40
C ASP A 38 7.82 -11.80 1.04
N ASP A 39 8.86 -12.60 1.28
CA ASP A 39 9.19 -13.11 2.61
C ASP A 39 9.36 -11.98 3.65
N ALA A 40 10.09 -10.92 3.28
CA ALA A 40 10.32 -9.79 4.17
C ALA A 40 9.04 -8.98 4.45
N VAL A 41 8.10 -8.93 3.50
CA VAL A 41 6.78 -8.35 3.73
C VAL A 41 5.95 -9.25 4.67
N GLY A 42 6.00 -10.57 4.48
CA GLY A 42 5.35 -11.52 5.38
C GLY A 42 5.83 -11.37 6.82
N GLU A 43 7.14 -11.34 7.04
CA GLU A 43 7.74 -11.12 8.36
C GLU A 43 7.32 -9.80 9.02
N LEU A 44 7.19 -8.72 8.24
CA LEU A 44 6.71 -7.44 8.75
C LEU A 44 5.28 -7.55 9.27
N VAL A 45 4.39 -8.15 8.48
CA VAL A 45 2.97 -8.32 8.84
C VAL A 45 2.82 -9.22 10.07
N GLU A 46 3.55 -10.33 10.14
CA GLU A 46 3.54 -11.23 11.29
C GLU A 46 4.09 -10.57 12.57
N ALA A 47 5.07 -9.67 12.42
CA ALA A 47 5.57 -8.84 13.51
C ALA A 47 4.59 -7.72 13.94
N GLY A 48 3.43 -7.61 13.30
CA GLY A 48 2.39 -6.63 13.62
C GLY A 48 2.56 -5.28 12.92
N VAL A 49 3.48 -5.16 11.96
CA VAL A 49 3.68 -3.93 11.18
C VAL A 49 2.61 -3.82 10.11
N ARG A 50 1.92 -2.69 10.07
CA ARG A 50 0.88 -2.41 9.06
C ARG A 50 1.47 -1.85 7.77
N ILE A 51 0.76 -2.00 6.67
CA ILE A 51 1.21 -1.55 5.35
C ILE A 51 0.29 -0.43 4.85
N ILE A 52 0.90 0.67 4.45
CA ILE A 52 0.24 1.68 3.61
C ILE A 52 0.68 1.40 2.16
N ALA A 53 -0.17 0.73 1.40
CA ALA A 53 0.10 0.33 0.02
C ALA A 53 -0.14 1.50 -0.94
N GLY A 54 0.93 2.05 -1.49
CA GLY A 54 0.92 3.00 -2.58
C GLY A 54 0.50 2.30 -3.87
N LEU A 55 -0.76 2.49 -4.27
CA LEU A 55 -1.37 1.78 -5.41
C LEU A 55 -1.88 2.73 -6.50
N VAL A 56 -1.86 4.04 -6.24
CA VAL A 56 -2.25 5.07 -7.20
C VAL A 56 -1.04 5.91 -7.56
N ALA A 57 -0.61 5.87 -8.82
CA ALA A 57 0.60 6.56 -9.27
C ALA A 57 0.50 8.08 -9.07
N THR A 58 1.62 8.70 -8.67
CA THR A 58 1.73 10.15 -8.41
C THR A 58 2.74 10.87 -9.33
N GLY A 59 3.36 10.16 -10.28
CA GLY A 59 4.24 10.75 -11.29
C GLY A 59 3.58 10.82 -12.67
N GLY A 60 3.63 11.98 -13.34
CA GLY A 60 3.32 12.08 -14.77
C GLY A 60 2.04 12.82 -15.21
N GLY A 61 1.60 13.85 -14.49
CA GLY A 61 0.44 14.65 -14.88
C GLY A 61 -0.90 14.05 -14.42
N VAL A 62 -1.99 14.28 -15.17
CA VAL A 62 -3.35 13.90 -14.76
C VAL A 62 -3.38 12.42 -14.35
N PRO A 63 -3.77 12.10 -13.10
CA PRO A 63 -3.69 10.74 -12.59
C PRO A 63 -4.62 9.82 -13.41
N ASN A 64 -4.04 8.78 -14.01
CA ASN A 64 -4.80 7.71 -14.63
C ASN A 64 -5.43 6.84 -13.54
N LEU A 65 -6.64 7.23 -13.13
CA LEU A 65 -7.42 6.49 -12.14
C LEU A 65 -8.01 5.24 -12.82
N SER A 66 -7.33 4.12 -12.66
CA SER A 66 -7.77 2.81 -13.17
C SER A 66 -9.03 2.33 -12.46
N ASP A 67 -9.59 1.19 -12.90
CA ASP A 67 -10.68 0.55 -12.16
C ASP A 67 -10.27 0.26 -10.70
N VAL A 68 -11.22 0.45 -9.79
CA VAL A 68 -11.01 0.32 -8.34
C VAL A 68 -10.53 -1.09 -7.96
N ARG A 69 -11.02 -2.15 -8.62
CA ARG A 69 -10.58 -3.52 -8.35
C ARG A 69 -9.18 -3.76 -8.88
N ARG A 70 -8.88 -3.24 -10.08
CA ARG A 70 -7.52 -3.31 -10.65
C ARG A 70 -6.49 -2.57 -9.78
N THR A 71 -6.90 -1.51 -9.11
CA THR A 71 -6.03 -0.75 -8.19
C THR A 71 -5.53 -1.62 -7.04
N VAL A 72 -6.33 -2.55 -6.53
CA VAL A 72 -5.97 -3.40 -5.36
C VAL A 72 -5.38 -4.75 -5.74
N GLU A 73 -5.43 -5.13 -7.01
CA GLU A 73 -4.90 -6.41 -7.51
C GLU A 73 -3.46 -6.73 -7.07
N PRO A 74 -2.50 -5.77 -7.08
CA PRO A 74 -1.13 -6.07 -6.65
C PRO A 74 -1.06 -6.54 -5.19
N VAL A 75 -1.84 -5.93 -4.30
CA VAL A 75 -1.81 -6.26 -2.87
C VAL A 75 -2.62 -7.52 -2.56
N THR A 76 -3.74 -7.76 -3.25
CA THR A 76 -4.49 -9.02 -3.09
C THR A 76 -3.68 -10.20 -3.61
N ALA A 77 -2.95 -10.04 -4.72
CA ALA A 77 -2.07 -11.07 -5.25
C ALA A 77 -0.90 -11.35 -4.30
N LEU A 78 -0.28 -10.32 -3.71
CA LEU A 78 0.74 -10.48 -2.68
C LEU A 78 0.20 -11.26 -1.48
N TRP A 79 -0.97 -10.87 -0.97
CA TRP A 79 -1.60 -11.51 0.18
C TRP A 79 -1.87 -13.00 -0.04
N SER A 80 -2.37 -13.34 -1.23
CA SER A 80 -2.61 -14.71 -1.65
C SER A 80 -1.30 -15.53 -1.75
N ARG A 81 -0.23 -14.96 -2.32
CA ARG A 81 1.08 -15.62 -2.39
C ARG A 81 1.68 -15.89 -1.01
N LEU A 82 1.50 -14.96 -0.07
CA LEU A 82 1.94 -15.11 1.33
C LEU A 82 1.07 -16.09 2.14
N GLY A 83 -0.06 -16.55 1.59
CA GLY A 83 -0.96 -17.48 2.26
C GLY A 83 -1.72 -16.87 3.44
N PHE A 84 -1.78 -15.55 3.55
CA PHE A 84 -2.55 -14.88 4.59
C PHE A 84 -4.05 -14.94 4.32
N ARG A 85 -4.83 -14.87 5.39
CA ARG A 85 -6.30 -14.90 5.27
C ARG A 85 -6.79 -13.60 4.63
N PRO A 86 -7.65 -13.64 3.61
CA PRO A 86 -8.15 -12.44 2.93
C PRO A 86 -8.82 -11.43 3.88
N GLU A 87 -9.42 -11.88 4.98
CA GLU A 87 -10.08 -10.98 5.95
C GLU A 87 -9.09 -10.07 6.69
N GLN A 88 -7.83 -10.48 6.82
CA GLN A 88 -6.78 -9.69 7.49
C GLN A 88 -6.35 -8.48 6.65
N LEU A 89 -6.61 -8.49 5.34
CA LEU A 89 -6.18 -7.44 4.42
C LEU A 89 -6.75 -6.07 4.85
N GLY A 90 -8.01 -6.02 5.26
CA GLY A 90 -8.67 -4.80 5.74
C GLY A 90 -8.17 -4.31 7.11
N GLU A 91 -7.50 -5.17 7.89
CA GLU A 91 -6.95 -4.84 9.20
C GLU A 91 -5.51 -4.32 9.11
N VAL A 92 -4.76 -4.82 8.13
CA VAL A 92 -3.32 -4.60 8.01
C VAL A 92 -2.96 -3.59 6.91
N VAL A 93 -3.77 -3.48 5.85
CA VAL A 93 -3.44 -2.70 4.65
C VAL A 93 -4.36 -1.48 4.51
N ALA A 94 -3.75 -0.32 4.31
CA ALA A 94 -4.42 0.89 3.84
C ALA A 94 -4.00 1.21 2.40
N VAL A 95 -4.94 1.66 1.57
CA VAL A 95 -4.66 2.10 0.19
C VAL A 95 -4.29 3.59 0.16
N ALA A 96 -3.21 3.93 -0.51
CA ALA A 96 -2.69 5.30 -0.62
C ALA A 96 -2.17 5.61 -2.04
N PRO A 97 -1.91 6.90 -2.33
CA PRO A 97 -1.07 7.27 -3.47
C PRO A 97 0.35 6.73 -3.29
N ALA A 98 1.07 6.52 -4.39
CA ALA A 98 2.44 6.00 -4.41
C ALA A 98 3.43 6.91 -3.66
N CYS A 99 3.20 8.22 -3.67
CA CYS A 99 4.01 9.21 -2.93
C CYS A 99 3.15 10.45 -2.59
N GLY A 100 3.79 11.55 -2.18
CA GLY A 100 3.13 12.83 -1.97
C GLY A 100 2.48 13.39 -3.24
N LEU A 101 1.41 14.16 -3.05
CA LEU A 101 0.68 14.85 -4.12
C LEU A 101 1.18 16.28 -4.34
N ALA A 102 2.44 16.56 -4.01
CA ALA A 102 3.03 17.88 -4.24
C ALA A 102 2.99 18.21 -5.74
N GLY A 103 2.50 19.39 -6.09
CA GLY A 103 2.35 19.83 -7.48
C GLY A 103 1.02 19.45 -8.15
N PHE A 104 0.14 18.69 -7.50
CA PHE A 104 -1.20 18.41 -8.01
C PHE A 104 -2.13 19.62 -7.79
N GLY A 105 -3.06 19.83 -8.71
CA GLY A 105 -4.19 20.74 -8.48
C GLY A 105 -5.11 20.20 -7.37
N PHE A 106 -5.85 21.08 -6.69
CA PHE A 106 -6.74 20.69 -5.59
C PHE A 106 -7.77 19.63 -5.98
N ASP A 107 -8.41 19.80 -7.14
CA ASP A 107 -9.42 18.84 -7.63
C ASP A 107 -8.81 17.50 -8.02
N GLU A 108 -7.59 17.49 -8.57
CA GLU A 108 -6.85 16.27 -8.92
C GLU A 108 -6.44 15.51 -7.66
N ALA A 109 -5.86 16.19 -6.68
CA ALA A 109 -5.51 15.60 -5.39
C ALA A 109 -6.74 15.00 -4.70
N ARG A 110 -7.87 15.72 -4.72
CA ARG A 110 -9.15 15.23 -4.19
C ARG A 110 -9.66 14.01 -4.97
N ALA A 111 -9.52 13.98 -6.29
CA ALA A 111 -9.91 12.83 -7.11
C ALA A 111 -9.07 11.59 -6.76
N VAL A 112 -7.75 11.74 -6.62
CA VAL A 112 -6.84 10.66 -6.20
C VAL A 112 -7.23 10.12 -4.82
N LEU A 113 -7.41 10.99 -3.82
CA LEU A 113 -7.77 10.55 -2.46
C LEU A 113 -9.15 9.86 -2.42
N ARG A 114 -10.11 10.34 -3.23
CA ARG A 114 -11.42 9.68 -3.39
C ARG A 114 -11.26 8.29 -4.02
N HIS A 115 -10.36 8.14 -4.98
CA HIS A 115 -10.05 6.86 -5.60
C HIS A 115 -9.42 5.89 -4.61
N CYS A 116 -8.40 6.31 -3.86
CA CYS A 116 -7.79 5.50 -2.79
C CYS A 116 -8.83 5.02 -1.78
N ARG A 117 -9.76 5.90 -1.36
CA ARG A 117 -10.87 5.52 -0.47
C ARG A 117 -11.79 4.45 -1.09
N ARG A 118 -12.11 4.55 -2.38
CA ARG A 118 -12.95 3.56 -3.08
C ARG A 118 -12.21 2.21 -3.18
N ALA A 119 -10.92 2.24 -3.50
CA ALA A 119 -10.07 1.06 -3.58
C ALA A 119 -9.94 0.36 -2.23
N GLY A 120 -9.67 1.11 -1.16
CA GLY A 120 -9.65 0.56 0.20
C GLY A 120 -10.99 -0.07 0.63
N ARG A 121 -12.13 0.45 0.16
CA ARG A 121 -13.44 -0.19 0.40
C ARG A 121 -13.59 -1.49 -0.36
N ALA A 122 -13.22 -1.52 -1.63
CA ALA A 122 -13.29 -2.75 -2.45
C ALA A 122 -12.46 -3.90 -1.84
N LEU A 123 -11.33 -3.57 -1.23
CA LEU A 123 -10.46 -4.50 -0.52
C LEU A 123 -11.10 -5.12 0.73
N VAL A 124 -12.00 -4.40 1.41
CA VAL A 124 -12.73 -4.87 2.60
C VAL A 124 -14.05 -5.56 2.24
N ASP A 125 -14.77 -5.02 1.25
CA ASP A 125 -16.12 -5.48 0.89
C ASP A 125 -16.10 -6.80 0.08
N ALA A 126 -14.98 -7.10 -0.60
CA ALA A 126 -14.78 -8.31 -1.37
C ALA A 126 -13.33 -8.80 -1.26
N PRO A 127 -12.93 -9.34 -0.09
CA PRO A 127 -11.62 -9.95 0.08
C PRO A 127 -11.61 -11.28 -0.69
N ALA A 128 -11.18 -11.22 -1.95
CA ALA A 128 -11.16 -12.36 -2.87
C ALA A 128 -10.10 -13.41 -2.49
#